data_AF-W4H351-F1
#
_entry.id   AF-W4H351-F1
#
_cell.length_a   1.000
_cell.length_b   1.000
_cell.length_c   1.000
_cell.angle_alpha   90.00
_cell.angle_beta   90.00
_cell.angle_gamma   90.00
#
_symmetry.space_group_name_H-M   'P 1'
#
loop_
_entity.id
_entity.type
_entity.pdbx_description
1 polymer ?
#
loop_
_entity_poly.entity_id
_entity_poly.type
_entity_poly.pdbx_seq_one_letter_code
_entity_poly.pdbx_strand_id
1 'polypeptide(L)' 'MEPGRWTGSAADYARAASLPNLLQGKVLNEHVEPQWSSDGTRLWYLWQVALDGRNEVCVVDVHTGESLVDNDRYMRTI' A
#
# COMPACT_ATOMS: atom_id res chain seq x y z
N MET A 1 -2.88 44.88 20.26
CA MET A 1 -2.60 44.24 18.96
C MET A 1 -3.04 42.80 19.10
N GLU A 2 -4.17 42.44 18.51
CA GLU A 2 -4.62 41.03 18.46
C GLU A 2 -3.68 40.27 17.50
N PRO A 3 -3.17 39.07 17.86
CA PRO A 3 -2.36 38.29 16.95
C PRO A 3 -3.20 37.93 15.72
N GLY A 4 -2.80 38.45 14.57
CA GLY A 4 -3.48 38.23 13.30
C GLY A 4 -3.67 36.74 13.06
N ARG A 5 -4.93 36.35 12.83
CA ARG A 5 -5.35 35.01 12.45
C ARG A 5 -4.42 34.48 11.34
N TRP A 6 -3.67 33.41 11.60
CA TRP A 6 -2.81 32.79 10.60
C TRP A 6 -3.67 32.19 9.48
N THR A 7 -3.86 32.93 8.40
CA THR A 7 -4.53 32.46 7.19
C THR A 7 -3.51 32.32 6.07
N GLY A 8 -3.50 31.17 5.40
CA GLY A 8 -2.60 30.91 4.28
C GLY A 8 -2.84 31.86 3.11
N SER A 9 -1.83 32.03 2.24
CA SER A 9 -1.98 32.78 1.00
C SER A 9 -2.87 32.04 0.00
N ALA A 10 -3.36 32.73 -1.03
CA ALA A 10 -4.08 32.08 -2.13
C ALA A 10 -3.24 30.98 -2.80
N ALA A 11 -1.92 31.15 -2.88
CA ALA A 11 -1.00 30.14 -3.40
C ALA A 11 -0.93 28.89 -2.51
N ASP A 12 -0.97 29.06 -1.18
CA ASP A 12 -0.99 27.94 -0.24
C ASP A 12 -2.24 27.08 -0.41
N TYR A 13 -3.40 27.72 -0.57
CA TYR A 13 -4.66 27.02 -0.83
C TYR A 13 -4.68 26.36 -2.22
N ALA A 14 -4.13 27.02 -3.25
CA ALA A 14 -4.01 26.42 -4.58
C ALA A 14 -3.10 25.18 -4.56
N ARG A 15 -1.98 25.24 -3.82
CA ARG A 15 -1.10 24.08 -3.60
C ARG A 15 -1.81 22.97 -2.83
N ALA A 16 -2.56 23.29 -1.79
CA ALA A 16 -3.34 22.30 -1.04
C ALA A 16 -4.40 21.63 -1.93
N ALA A 17 -5.07 22.41 -2.78
CA ALA A 17 -6.08 21.91 -3.71
C ALA A 17 -5.52 21.00 -4.81
N SER A 18 -4.23 21.10 -5.14
CA SER A 18 -3.59 20.23 -6.15
C SER A 18 -3.10 18.89 -5.60
N LEU A 19 -3.06 18.71 -4.27
CA LEU A 19 -2.55 17.50 -3.63
C LEU A 19 -3.23 16.20 -4.10
N PRO A 20 -4.57 16.13 -4.28
CA PRO A 20 -5.21 14.90 -4.74
C PRO A 20 -4.64 14.41 -6.08
N ASN A 21 -4.46 15.31 -7.05
CA ASN A 21 -3.91 14.97 -8.36
C ASN A 21 -2.44 14.54 -8.28
N LEU A 22 -1.68 15.11 -7.35
CA LEU A 22 -0.26 14.76 -7.15
C LEU A 22 -0.06 13.39 -6.51
N LEU A 23 -1.04 12.91 -5.74
CA LEU A 23 -0.99 11.65 -5.00
C LEU A 23 -1.78 10.53 -5.68
N GLN A 24 -2.65 10.86 -6.64
CA GLN A 24 -3.45 9.89 -7.37
C GLN A 24 -2.59 8.81 -8.02
N GLY A 25 -2.95 7.55 -7.81
CA GLY A 25 -2.27 6.41 -8.41
C GLY A 25 -0.81 6.26 -7.96
N LYS A 26 -0.44 6.79 -6.79
CA LYS A 26 0.89 6.60 -6.17
C LYS A 26 0.89 5.66 -4.97
N VAL A 27 -0.29 5.26 -4.52
CA VAL A 27 -0.43 4.29 -3.43
C VAL A 27 -0.39 2.89 -4.06
N LEU A 28 0.54 2.07 -3.61
CA LEU A 28 0.57 0.64 -3.89
C LEU A 28 -0.04 -0.09 -2.71
N ASN A 29 -0.68 -1.24 -2.95
CA ASN A 29 -1.24 -2.06 -1.86
C ASN A 29 -2.28 -1.30 -1.03
N GLU A 30 -3.08 -0.43 -1.67
CA GLU A 30 -4.17 0.31 -1.02
C GLU A 30 -5.24 -0.62 -0.43
N HIS A 31 -5.31 -1.85 -0.94
CA HIS A 31 -6.12 -2.94 -0.43
C HIS A 31 -5.29 -4.23 -0.43
N VAL A 32 -5.25 -4.93 0.71
CA VAL A 32 -4.49 -6.18 0.88
C VAL A 32 -5.40 -7.22 1.51
N GLU A 33 -5.55 -8.36 0.84
CA GLU A 33 -6.35 -9.49 1.32
C GLU A 33 -5.44 -10.68 1.64
N PRO A 34 -4.97 -10.82 2.89
CA PRO A 34 -4.13 -11.94 3.27
C PRO A 34 -4.95 -13.23 3.42
N GLN A 35 -4.35 -14.32 2.99
CA GLN A 35 -4.87 -15.68 3.12
C GLN A 35 -3.98 -16.47 4.07
N TRP A 36 -4.60 -17.19 4.99
CA TRP A 36 -3.89 -17.96 6.02
C TRP A 36 -3.64 -19.40 5.55
N SER A 37 -2.50 -19.96 5.95
CA SER A 37 -2.32 -21.42 5.90
C SER A 37 -3.22 -22.09 6.94
N SER A 38 -3.59 -23.35 6.70
CA SER A 38 -4.48 -24.11 7.57
C SER A 38 -3.91 -24.36 8.97
N ASP A 39 -2.58 -24.40 9.10
CA ASP A 39 -1.87 -24.55 10.36
C ASP A 39 -1.63 -23.22 11.08
N GLY A 40 -2.01 -22.08 10.47
CA GLY A 40 -1.85 -20.75 11.05
C GLY A 40 -0.40 -20.26 11.17
N THR A 41 0.58 -20.99 10.64
CA THR A 41 2.01 -20.63 10.75
C THR A 41 2.43 -19.61 9.69
N ARG A 42 1.66 -19.50 8.60
CA ARG A 42 1.95 -18.63 7.47
C ARG A 42 0.74 -17.85 7.03
N LEU A 43 1.00 -16.66 6.51
CA LEU A 43 0.04 -15.93 5.69
C LEU A 43 0.68 -15.61 4.34
N TRP A 44 -0.15 -15.39 3.33
CA TRP A 44 0.31 -14.91 2.03
C TRP A 44 -0.65 -13.88 1.48
N TYR A 45 -0.14 -12.96 0.67
CA TYR A 45 -0.94 -11.91 0.03
C TYR A 45 -0.32 -11.50 -1.30
N LEU A 46 -1.14 -10.88 -2.15
CA LEU A 46 -0.66 -10.22 -3.37
C LEU A 46 -0.03 -8.89 -2.99
N TRP A 47 1.23 -8.74 -3.35
CA TRP A 47 2.01 -7.54 -3.15
C TRP A 47 2.19 -6.82 -4.49
N GLN A 48 1.57 -5.66 -4.63
CA GLN A 48 1.77 -4.77 -5.76
C GLN A 48 3.15 -4.11 -5.64
N VAL A 49 4.05 -4.49 -6.55
CA VAL A 49 5.45 -4.06 -6.57
C VAL A 49 5.70 -2.89 -7.52
N ALA A 50 4.72 -2.55 -8.37
CA ALA A 50 4.81 -1.43 -9.30
C ALA A 50 3.44 -0.82 -9.63
N LEU A 51 3.47 0.46 -10.03
CA LEU A 51 2.27 1.24 -10.36
C LEU A 51 1.58 0.76 -11.65
N ASP A 52 2.26 -0.05 -12.45
CA ASP A 52 1.72 -0.70 -13.65
C ASP A 52 0.82 -1.92 -13.32
N GLY A 53 0.61 -2.21 -12.04
CA GLY A 53 -0.24 -3.31 -11.58
C GLY A 53 0.49 -4.65 -11.46
N ARG A 54 1.82 -4.69 -11.63
CA ARG A 54 2.59 -5.91 -11.39
C ARG A 54 2.50 -6.33 -9.92
N ASN A 55 2.09 -7.58 -9.71
CA ASN A 55 1.95 -8.20 -8.39
C ASN A 55 2.92 -9.36 -8.24
N GLU A 56 3.37 -9.57 -7.00
CA GLU A 56 4.11 -10.74 -6.55
C GLU A 56 3.35 -11.41 -5.40
N VAL A 57 3.57 -12.70 -5.18
CA VAL A 57 3.01 -13.39 -4.02
C VAL A 57 4.03 -13.33 -2.88
N CYS A 58 3.71 -12.57 -1.84
CA CYS A 58 4.50 -12.54 -0.62
C CYS A 58 3.98 -13.63 0.33
N VAL A 59 4.86 -14.49 0.84
CA VAL A 59 4.56 -15.47 1.88
C VAL A 59 5.36 -15.11 3.12
N VAL A 60 4.70 -15.02 4.27
CA VAL A 60 5.29 -14.60 5.53
C VAL A 60 5.17 -15.72 6.55
N ASP A 61 6.27 -16.05 7.22
CA ASP A 61 6.25 -16.82 8.47
C ASP A 61 5.80 -15.89 9.61
N VAL A 62 4.72 -16.26 10.28
CA VAL A 62 4.07 -15.40 11.27
C VAL A 62 4.88 -15.32 12.57
N HIS A 63 5.69 -16.33 12.86
CA HIS A 63 6.46 -16.39 14.10
C HIS A 63 7.75 -15.58 14.00
N THR A 64 8.45 -15.67 12.86
CA THR A 64 9.73 -14.97 12.64
C THR A 64 9.56 -13.62 11.96
N GLY A 65 8.47 -13.42 11.22
CA GLY A 65 8.28 -12.26 10.35
C GLY A 65 9.10 -12.34 9.05
N GLU A 66 9.84 -13.42 8.81
CA GLU A 66 10.57 -13.62 7.57
C GLU A 66 9.60 -13.80 6.40
N SER A 67 9.96 -13.22 5.25
CA SER A 67 9.14 -13.24 4.05
C SER A 67 9.91 -13.69 2.82
N LEU A 68 9.22 -14.36 1.90
CA LEU A 68 9.74 -14.74 0.59
C LEU A 68 8.74 -14.42 -0.51
N VAL A 69 9.23 -14.32 -1.74
CA VAL A 69 8.40 -14.22 -2.95
C VAL A 69 8.22 -15.61 -3.54
N ASP A 70 6.97 -16.05 -3.71
CA ASP A 70 6.60 -17.37 -4.25
C ASP A 70 5.53 -17.25 -5.35
N ASN A 71 5.97 -16.79 -6.52
CA ASN A 71 5.07 -16.58 -7.66
C ASN A 71 4.51 -17.90 -8.25
N ASP A 72 5.12 -19.05 -7.96
CA ASP A 72 4.61 -20.36 -8.39
C ASP A 72 3.30 -20.71 -7.67
N ARG A 73 3.09 -20.18 -6.46
CA ARG A 73 1.83 -20.31 -5.71
C ARG A 73 0.64 -19.64 -6.39
N TYR A 74 0.88 -18.59 -7.19
CA TYR A 74 -0.17 -17.88 -7.93
C TYR A 74 -0.86 -18.81 -8.94
N MET A 75 -0.11 -19.67 -9.61
CA MET A 75 -0.64 -20.54 -10.68
C MET A 75 -1.48 -21.73 -10.19
N ARG A 76 -1.45 -22.04 -8.88
CA ARG A 76 -2.18 -23.19 -8.31
C ARG A 76 -3.54 -22.83 -7.72
N THR A 77 -3.86 -21.54 -7.67
CA THR A 77 -5.06 -21.02 -6.99
C THR A 77 -6.09 -20.45 -7.99
N ILE A 78 -5.78 -20.49 -9.30
CA ILE A 78 -6.66 -20.10 -10.43
C ILE A 78 -7.16 -21.34 -11.16
#